data_AF-A0A6L8KYL5-F1
#
_entry.id   AF-A0A6L8KYL5-F1
#
_cell.length_a   1.000
_cell.length_b   1.000
_cell.length_c   1.000
_cell.angle_alpha   90.00
_cell.angle_beta   90.00
_cell.angle_gamma   90.00
#
_symmetry.space_group_name_H-M   'P 1'
#
loop_
_entity.id
_entity.type
_entity.pdbx_description
1 polymer ?
#
loop_
_entity_poly.entity_id
_entity_poly.type
_entity_poly.pdbx_seq_one_letter_code
_entity_poly.pdbx_strand_id
1 'polypeptide(L)'
;MKQVLPHIQIGLHNDEHVVVIVGDYELADFIEDYLGDKCDLPYDYRTTAERPGGEIITLHFPESALLADIEDSLSKLASDEIEGIYRLNN
;
A
#
# COMPACT_ATOMS: atom_id res chain seq x y z
N MET A 1 -4.90 3.56 11.47
CA MET A 1 -5.05 3.26 10.03
C MET A 1 -6.12 4.17 9.42
N LYS A 2 -5.88 4.67 8.21
CA LYS A 2 -6.77 5.49 7.39
C LYS A 2 -6.93 4.83 6.03
N GLN A 3 -8.16 4.73 5.52
CA GLN A 3 -8.42 4.31 4.14
C GLN A 3 -8.09 5.47 3.19
N VAL A 4 -7.21 5.25 2.20
CA VAL A 4 -6.80 6.29 1.23
C VAL A 4 -7.31 6.02 -0.18
N LEU A 5 -7.41 4.75 -0.57
CA LEU A 5 -7.97 4.28 -1.84
C LEU A 5 -8.73 2.97 -1.57
N PRO A 6 -9.59 2.49 -2.50
CA PRO A 6 -10.17 1.14 -2.38
C PRO A 6 -9.09 0.09 -2.09
N HIS A 7 -9.33 -0.79 -1.12
CA HIS A 7 -8.42 -1.88 -0.72
C HIS A 7 -7.03 -1.44 -0.19
N ILE A 8 -6.78 -0.13 -0.01
CA ILE A 8 -5.49 0.39 0.46
C ILE A 8 -5.68 1.28 1.70
N GLN A 9 -4.97 0.94 2.77
CA GLN A 9 -4.93 1.69 4.02
C GLN A 9 -3.51 2.12 4.34
N ILE A 10 -3.36 3.26 5.01
CA ILE A 10 -2.08 3.77 5.49
C ILE A 10 -2.16 4.11 6.97
N GLY A 11 -1.05 4.02 7.69
CA GLY A 11 -0.96 4.50 9.06
C GLY A 11 0.44 4.31 9.64
N LEU A 12 0.56 4.54 10.94
CA LEU A 12 1.76 4.21 11.69
C LEU A 12 1.60 2.84 12.34
N HIS A 13 2.65 2.03 12.29
CA HIS A 13 2.75 0.79 13.05
C HIS A 13 3.42 1.12 14.39
N ASN A 14 2.70 0.89 15.50
CA ASN A 14 3.16 1.18 16.87
C ASN A 14 3.70 2.61 17.08
N ASP A 15 3.20 3.59 16.33
CA ASP A 15 3.68 4.99 16.34
C ASP A 15 5.15 5.19 15.91
N GLU A 16 5.79 4.19 15.31
CA GLU A 16 7.22 4.22 14.94
C GLU A 16 7.43 4.49 13.45
N HIS A 17 6.88 3.66 12.57
CA HIS A 17 7.11 3.77 11.12
C HIS A 17 5.83 3.65 10.30
N VAL A 18 5.87 4.14 9.06
CA VAL A 18 4.70 4.12 8.18
C VAL A 18 4.48 2.71 7.62
N VAL A 19 3.23 2.29 7.59
CA VAL A 19 2.79 1.07 6.92
C VAL A 19 1.68 1.35 5.92
N VAL A 20 1.75 0.67 4.79
CA VAL A 20 0.68 0.61 3.78
C VAL A 20 0.14 -0.81 3.72
N ILE A 21 -1.14 -0.99 3.99
CA ILE A 21 -1.84 -2.27 3.94
C ILE A 21 -2.62 -2.34 2.63
N VAL A 22 -2.41 -3.38 1.84
CA VAL A 22 -3.01 -3.61 0.53
C VAL A 22 -3.76 -4.94 0.54
N GLY A 23 -5.00 -4.93 0.04
CA GLY A 23 -5.93 -6.05 0.16
C GLY A 23 -5.82 -7.15 -0.89
N ASP A 24 -4.78 -7.16 -1.73
CA ASP A 24 -4.56 -8.16 -2.78
C ASP A 24 -3.08 -8.17 -3.22
N TYR A 25 -2.60 -9.31 -3.73
CA TYR A 25 -1.23 -9.51 -4.18
C TYR A 25 -0.89 -8.70 -5.44
N GLU A 26 -1.71 -8.74 -6.50
CA GLU A 26 -1.46 -7.99 -7.74
C GLU A 26 -1.54 -6.49 -7.47
N LEU A 27 -2.51 -6.08 -6.64
CA LEU A 27 -2.59 -4.69 -6.22
C LEU A 27 -1.37 -4.27 -5.39
N ALA A 28 -0.83 -5.15 -4.54
CA ALA A 28 0.37 -4.86 -3.77
C ALA A 28 1.58 -4.67 -4.69
N ASP A 29 1.80 -5.57 -5.65
CA ASP A 29 2.91 -5.45 -6.62
C ASP A 29 2.81 -4.13 -7.42
N PHE A 30 1.62 -3.72 -7.85
CA PHE A 30 1.42 -2.40 -8.48
C PHE A 30 1.79 -1.23 -7.56
N ILE A 31 1.38 -1.28 -6.29
CA ILE A 31 1.68 -0.22 -5.32
C ILE A 31 3.17 -0.18 -4.97
N GLU A 32 3.84 -1.32 -4.91
CA GLU A 32 5.29 -1.42 -4.74
C GLU A 32 6.03 -0.72 -5.88
N ASP A 33 5.68 -1.05 -7.13
CA ASP A 33 6.26 -0.41 -8.32
C ASP A 33 5.97 1.10 -8.35
N TYR A 34 4.74 1.51 -8.01
CA TYR A 34 4.35 2.91 -8.02
C TYR A 34 5.12 3.72 -6.96
N LEU A 35 5.14 3.26 -5.71
CA LEU A 35 5.80 4.00 -4.62
C LEU A 35 7.32 3.95 -4.77
N GLY A 36 7.90 2.79 -5.08
CA GLY A 36 9.34 2.63 -5.27
C GLY A 36 9.85 3.36 -6.50
N ASP A 37 9.33 3.04 -7.69
CA ASP A 37 9.92 3.50 -8.95
C ASP A 37 9.41 4.87 -9.39
N LYS A 38 8.15 5.22 -9.10
CA LYS A 38 7.56 6.51 -9.56
C LYS A 38 7.67 7.62 -8.53
N CYS A 39 7.62 7.27 -7.25
CA CYS A 39 7.58 8.25 -6.17
C CYS A 39 8.91 8.37 -5.40
N ASP A 40 9.89 7.49 -5.67
CA ASP A 40 11.16 7.41 -4.92
C ASP A 40 10.93 7.19 -3.42
N LEU A 41 9.94 6.35 -3.10
CA LEU A 41 9.53 5.97 -1.75
C LEU A 41 9.67 4.46 -1.58
N PRO A 42 10.90 3.92 -1.48
CA PRO A 42 11.12 2.50 -1.26
C PRO A 42 10.64 2.07 0.13
N TYR A 43 10.09 0.86 0.21
CA TYR A 43 9.80 0.19 1.48
C TYR A 43 11.01 -0.66 1.92
N ASP A 44 11.13 -0.96 3.22
CA ASP A 44 12.22 -1.78 3.77
C ASP A 44 11.92 -3.28 3.63
N TYR A 45 10.71 -3.69 4.00
CA TYR A 45 10.24 -5.07 3.88
C TYR A 45 8.71 -5.13 3.77
N ARG A 46 8.19 -6.27 3.30
CA ARG A 46 6.75 -6.56 3.28
C ARG A 46 6.41 -7.78 4.13
N THR A 47 5.20 -7.80 4.67
CA THR A 47 4.62 -8.96 5.36
C THR A 47 3.31 -9.38 4.70
N THR A 48 2.99 -10.66 4.76
CA THR A 48 1.77 -11.23 4.15
C THR A 48 0.95 -11.93 5.23
N ALA A 49 -0.36 -11.70 5.21
CA ALA A 49 -1.32 -12.40 6.04
C ALA A 49 -2.44 -13.00 5.18
N GLU A 50 -2.65 -14.30 5.28
CA GLU A 50 -3.75 -15.00 4.60
C GLU A 50 -5.10 -14.66 5.26
N ARG A 51 -6.16 -14.59 4.44
CA ARG A 51 -7.56 -14.48 4.88
C ARG A 51 -8.50 -15.29 4.01
N PRO A 52 -9.72 -15.61 4.47
CA PRO A 52 -10.75 -16.15 3.60
C PRO A 52 -11.01 -15.19 2.43
N GLY A 53 -10.73 -15.65 1.20
CA GLY A 53 -10.89 -14.85 -0.02
C GLY A 53 -9.64 -14.06 -0.45
N GLY A 54 -8.44 -14.37 0.06
CA GLY A 54 -7.19 -13.86 -0.52
C GLY A 54 -6.11 -13.58 0.52
N GLU A 55 -5.18 -12.69 0.17
CA GLU A 55 -4.07 -12.28 1.02
C GLU A 55 -4.15 -10.77 1.32
N ILE A 56 -3.56 -10.36 2.44
CA ILE A 56 -3.31 -8.96 2.77
C ILE A 56 -1.80 -8.77 2.84
N ILE A 57 -1.30 -7.79 2.12
CA ILE A 57 0.12 -7.42 2.09
C ILE A 57 0.28 -6.13 2.90
N THR A 58 1.29 -6.07 3.76
CA THR A 58 1.67 -4.85 4.47
C THR A 58 3.08 -4.46 4.07
N LEU A 59 3.24 -3.26 3.51
CA LEU A 59 4.52 -2.65 3.19
C LEU A 59 4.99 -1.84 4.39
N HIS A 60 6.22 -2.07 4.86
CA HIS A 60 6.83 -1.39 5.99
C HIS A 60 7.90 -0.43 5.47
N PHE A 61 7.74 0.86 5.75
CA PHE A 61 8.65 1.91 5.28
C PHE A 61 9.69 2.26 6.36
N PRO A 62 10.86 2.80 5.96
CA PRO A 62 11.88 3.24 6.92
C PRO A 62 11.37 4.38 7.80
N GLU A 63 11.93 4.53 9.00
CA GLU A 63 11.57 5.61 9.95
C GLU A 63 11.72 7.02 9.37
N SER A 64 12.58 7.18 8.36
CA SER A 64 12.76 8.44 7.64
C SER A 64 11.60 8.80 6.71
N ALA A 65 10.76 7.84 6.35
CA ALA A 65 9.63 8.08 5.46
C ALA A 65 8.52 8.83 6.20
N LEU A 66 7.99 9.88 5.57
CA LEU A 66 6.92 10.67 6.15
C LEU A 66 5.56 10.13 5.70
N LEU A 67 4.65 9.97 6.67
CA LEU A 67 3.26 9.55 6.40
C LEU A 67 2.60 10.41 5.32
N ALA A 68 2.83 11.72 5.38
CA ALA A 68 2.26 12.68 4.45
C ALA A 68 2.76 12.50 3.00
N ASP A 69 4.02 12.12 2.80
CA ASP A 69 4.60 11.97 1.46
C ASP A 69 4.04 10.72 0.76
N ILE A 70 3.92 9.63 1.52
CA ILE A 70 3.32 8.38 1.03
C ILE A 70 1.82 8.58 0.78
N GLU A 71 1.13 9.26 1.69
CA GLU A 71 -0.30 9.56 1.52
C GLU A 71 -0.57 10.46 0.31
N ASP A 72 0.21 11.53 0.13
CA ASP A 72 0.09 12.43 -1.03
C ASP A 72 0.36 11.68 -2.34
N SER A 73 1.35 10.80 -2.35
CA SER A 73 1.65 9.94 -3.51
C SER A 73 0.49 9.01 -3.84
N LEU A 74 -0.03 8.28 -2.85
CA LEU A 74 -1.20 7.42 -3.05
C LEU A 74 -2.43 8.21 -3.52
N SER A 75 -2.64 9.44 -3.05
CA SER A 75 -3.79 10.27 -3.43
C SER A 75 -3.85 10.65 -4.92
N LYS A 76 -2.73 10.49 -5.65
CA LYS A 76 -2.64 10.77 -7.09
C LYS A 76 -3.15 9.62 -7.96
N LEU A 77 -3.33 8.44 -7.39
CA LEU A 77 -3.87 7.28 -8.11
C LEU A 77 -5.39 7.39 -8.25
N ALA A 78 -5.90 6.91 -9.38
CA ALA A 78 -7.33 6.96 -9.66
C ALA A 78 -8.04 5.74 -9.04
N SER A 79 -9.11 5.95 -8.27
CA SER A 79 -9.81 4.87 -7.58
C SER A 79 -10.35 3.78 -8.53
N ASP A 80 -10.71 4.13 -9.76
CA ASP A 80 -11.18 3.20 -10.79
C ASP A 80 -10.07 2.32 -11.37
N GLU A 81 -8.85 2.84 -11.48
CA GLU A 81 -7.65 2.05 -11.82
C GLU A 81 -7.36 1.01 -10.73
N ILE A 82 -7.41 1.43 -9.45
CA ILE A 82 -7.18 0.56 -8.29
C ILE A 82 -8.20 -0.58 -8.24
N GLU A 83 -9.49 -0.26 -8.42
CA GLU A 83 -10.57 -1.25 -8.51
C GLU A 83 -10.38 -2.20 -9.71
N GLY A 84 -9.90 -1.67 -10.84
CA GLY A 84 -9.62 -2.45 -12.05
C GLY A 84 -8.54 -3.51 -11.80
N ILE A 85 -7.45 -3.13 -11.15
CA ILE A 85 -6.35 -4.04 -10.81
C ILE A 85 -6.82 -5.11 -9.81
N TYR A 86 -7.52 -4.70 -8.75
CA TYR A 86 -8.02 -5.63 -7.72
C TYR A 86 -8.89 -6.77 -8.31
N ARG A 87 -9.69 -6.45 -9.33
CA ARG A 87 -10.58 -7.41 -10.03
C ARG A 87 -9.87 -8.38 -10.96
N LEU A 88 -8.56 -8.22 -11.22
CA LEU A 88 -7.81 -9.20 -12.01
C LEU A 88 -7.71 -10.55 -11.29
N ASN A 89 -7.77 -10.53 -9.95
CA ASN A 89 -7.66 -11.71 -9.08
C ASN A 89 -8.93 -12.04 -8.28
N ASN A 90 -9.96 -11.20 -8.31
CA ASN A 90 -11.16 -11.30 -7.46
C ASN A 90 -12.44 -11.06 -8.27
#